data_AF-A0AA38MPC7-F1
#
_entry.id   AF-A0AA38MPC7-F1
#
_cell.length_a   1.000
_cell.length_b   1.000
_cell.length_c   1.000
_cell.angle_alpha   90.00
_cell.angle_beta   90.00
_cell.angle_gamma   90.00
#
_symmetry.space_group_name_H-M   'P 1'
#
loop_
_entity.id
_entity.type
_entity.pdbx_description
1 polymer ?
#
loop_
_entity_poly.entity_id
_entity_poly.type
_entity_poly.pdbx_seq_one_letter_code
_entity_poly.pdbx_strand_id
1 'polypeptide(L)'
;MITLDRLNTFGDEVFGDQQVLRSYFYAIADVAVGARCKCNGHASECITSTGVDGSRRRVCKCEHNTAGPDCNECLPFYNDAPWKRATARDAHECKRE
;
A
#
# COMPACT_ATOMS: atom_id res chain seq x y z
N MET A 1 -5.97 9.60 0.28
CA MET A 1 -6.68 10.66 1.00
C MET A 1 -8.07 10.77 0.39
N ILE A 2 -9.12 10.84 1.20
CA ILE A 2 -10.49 11.10 0.71
C ILE A 2 -10.72 12.60 0.87
N THR A 3 -11.12 13.25 -0.22
CA THR A 3 -11.43 14.68 -0.24
C THR A 3 -12.84 14.85 -0.83
N LEU A 4 -13.66 15.68 -0.20
CA LEU A 4 -15.08 15.88 -0.56
C LEU A 4 -15.29 17.36 -0.91
N ASP A 5 -15.02 17.71 -2.16
CA ASP A 5 -14.86 19.11 -2.58
C ASP A 5 -16.15 19.83 -2.95
N ARG A 6 -17.14 19.12 -3.51
CA ARG A 6 -18.42 19.71 -3.92
C ARG A 6 -19.58 18.73 -3.77
N LEU A 7 -20.67 19.19 -3.15
CA LEU A 7 -21.93 18.46 -3.05
C LEU A 7 -22.67 18.52 -4.39
N ASN A 8 -23.31 17.41 -4.76
CA ASN A 8 -24.29 17.41 -5.83
C ASN A 8 -25.58 18.07 -5.34
N THR A 9 -26.15 18.95 -6.14
CA THR A 9 -27.38 19.68 -5.85
C THR A 9 -28.38 19.57 -7.00
N PHE A 10 -29.66 19.84 -6.74
CA PHE A 10 -30.73 19.82 -7.74
C PHE A 10 -31.02 21.20 -8.37
N GLY A 11 -30.35 22.27 -7.92
CA GLY A 11 -30.57 23.65 -8.38
C GLY A 11 -31.61 24.44 -7.58
N ASP A 12 -32.21 23.83 -6.55
CA ASP A 12 -33.16 24.44 -5.61
C ASP A 12 -32.47 25.19 -4.46
N GLU A 13 -31.16 24.98 -4.27
CA GLU A 13 -30.31 25.72 -3.34
C GLU A 13 -30.12 27.19 -3.75
N VAL A 14 -30.43 27.54 -5.00
CA VAL A 14 -30.25 28.89 -5.57
C VAL A 14 -31.00 29.95 -4.78
N PHE A 15 -32.14 29.58 -4.17
CA PHE A 15 -32.95 30.50 -3.35
C PHE A 15 -32.49 30.58 -1.89
N GLY A 16 -31.48 29.79 -1.49
CA GLY A 16 -30.91 29.81 -0.14
C GLY A 16 -31.87 29.35 0.96
N ASP A 17 -32.92 28.58 0.61
CA ASP A 17 -33.88 28.06 1.59
C ASP A 17 -33.17 27.14 2.59
N GLN A 18 -33.33 27.42 3.89
CA GLN A 18 -32.64 26.71 4.96
C GLN A 18 -33.11 25.25 5.11
N GLN A 19 -34.34 24.90 4.72
CA GLN A 19 -34.79 23.51 4.66
C GLN A 19 -34.09 22.75 3.53
N VAL A 20 -33.96 23.37 2.36
CA VAL A 20 -33.28 22.79 1.19
C VAL A 20 -31.81 22.54 1.50
N LEU A 21 -31.10 23.53 2.05
CA LEU A 21 -29.67 23.41 2.37
C LEU A 21 -29.37 22.30 3.40
N ARG A 22 -30.30 21.98 4.30
CA ARG A 22 -30.15 20.88 5.28
C ARG A 22 -30.24 19.49 4.65
N SER A 23 -30.78 19.37 3.45
CA SER A 23 -30.88 18.09 2.73
C SER A 23 -29.59 17.68 2.02
N TYR A 24 -28.65 18.61 1.84
CA TYR A 24 -27.38 18.37 1.15
C TYR A 24 -26.25 18.08 2.13
N PHE A 25 -25.83 16.83 2.19
CA PHE A 25 -24.74 16.37 3.05
C PHE A 25 -23.99 15.20 2.42
N TYR A 26 -22.75 15.01 2.83
CA TYR A 26 -22.03 13.77 2.53
C TYR A 26 -22.38 12.72 3.57
N ALA A 27 -22.64 11.50 3.11
CA ALA A 27 -22.81 10.34 3.98
C ALA A 27 -22.05 9.15 3.38
N ILE A 28 -21.13 8.59 4.17
CA ILE A 28 -20.33 7.43 3.79
C ILE A 28 -20.62 6.33 4.81
N ALA A 29 -21.12 5.19 4.34
CA ALA A 29 -21.46 4.06 5.20
C ALA A 29 -20.26 3.13 5.46
N ASP A 30 -19.40 2.94 4.45
CA ASP A 30 -18.21 2.09 4.54
C ASP A 30 -17.11 2.59 3.59
N VAL A 31 -15.84 2.39 3.99
CA VAL A 31 -14.66 2.66 3.18
C VAL A 31 -13.74 1.45 3.24
N ALA A 32 -13.74 0.65 2.18
CA ALA A 32 -12.83 -0.47 2.02
C ALA A 32 -11.68 -0.12 1.07
N VAL A 33 -10.44 -0.39 1.49
CA VAL A 33 -9.24 -0.27 0.65
C VAL A 33 -8.57 -1.63 0.52
N GLY A 34 -8.74 -2.26 -0.63
CA GLY A 34 -8.03 -3.50 -0.98
C GLY A 34 -6.56 -3.21 -1.26
N ALA A 35 -5.65 -3.79 -0.47
CA ALA A 35 -4.21 -3.63 -0.63
C ALA A 35 -3.46 -4.91 -0.26
N ARG A 36 -2.21 -5.01 -0.69
CA ARG A 36 -1.24 -6.04 -0.29
C ARG A 36 0.10 -5.38 0.00
N CYS A 37 0.96 -6.04 0.79
CA CYS A 37 2.32 -5.55 0.99
C CYS A 37 3.11 -5.57 -0.32
N LYS A 38 3.99 -4.58 -0.47
CA LYS A 38 4.86 -4.45 -1.63
C LYS A 38 6.16 -5.20 -1.39
N CYS A 39 6.18 -6.50 -1.67
CA CYS A 39 7.37 -7.34 -1.48
C CYS A 39 8.18 -7.58 -2.75
N ASN A 40 7.95 -6.78 -3.80
CA ASN A 40 8.59 -6.93 -5.12
C ASN A 40 8.53 -8.35 -5.72
N GLY A 41 7.52 -9.15 -5.32
CA GLY A 41 7.38 -10.54 -5.77
C GLY A 41 8.35 -11.54 -5.13
N HIS A 42 9.10 -11.14 -4.10
CA HIS A 42 10.01 -12.00 -3.33
C HIS A 42 9.49 -12.35 -1.94
N ALA A 43 8.18 -12.27 -1.70
CA ALA A 43 7.58 -12.83 -0.49
C ALA A 43 6.12 -13.20 -0.75
N SER A 44 5.69 -14.28 -0.12
CA SER A 44 4.31 -14.76 -0.11
C SER A 44 3.50 -14.24 1.10
N GLU A 45 4.17 -13.75 2.14
CA GLU A 45 3.59 -13.33 3.41
C GLU A 45 4.26 -12.07 3.98
N CYS A 46 3.52 -11.29 4.77
CA CYS A 46 4.06 -10.20 5.58
C CYS A 46 3.86 -10.47 7.06
N ILE A 47 4.90 -10.22 7.84
CA ILE A 47 4.90 -10.40 9.28
C ILE A 47 4.93 -9.04 10.00
N THR A 48 4.48 -9.02 11.25
CA THR A 48 4.68 -7.84 12.11
C THR A 48 6.10 -7.89 12.66
N SER A 49 6.85 -6.81 12.50
CA SER A 49 8.18 -6.63 13.08
C SER A 49 8.23 -5.33 13.88
N THR A 50 9.10 -5.29 14.89
CA THR A 50 9.33 -4.10 15.73
C THR A 50 10.59 -3.41 15.23
N GLY A 51 10.44 -2.18 14.74
CA GLY A 51 11.56 -1.34 14.33
C GLY A 51 12.44 -0.92 15.49
N VAL A 52 13.61 -0.38 15.17
CA VAL A 52 14.59 0.12 16.15
C VAL A 52 14.02 1.25 17.02
N ASP A 53 13.05 1.98 16.48
CA ASP A 53 12.28 3.03 17.15
C ASP A 53 11.15 2.48 18.05
N GLY A 54 11.03 1.16 18.18
CA GLY A 54 9.96 0.49 18.92
C GLY A 54 8.62 0.46 18.17
N SER A 55 8.54 0.99 16.95
CA SER A 55 7.31 1.00 16.17
C SER A 55 7.02 -0.39 15.57
N ARG A 56 5.78 -0.85 15.66
CA ARG A 56 5.35 -2.07 14.97
C ARG A 56 5.04 -1.75 13.51
N ARG A 57 5.69 -2.44 12.58
CA ARG A 57 5.48 -2.29 11.13
C ARG A 57 5.24 -3.66 10.51
N ARG A 58 4.49 -3.69 9.39
CA ARG A 58 4.41 -4.88 8.55
C ARG A 58 5.60 -4.89 7.61
N VAL A 59 6.35 -5.98 7.62
CA VAL A 59 7.51 -6.18 6.73
C VAL A 59 7.32 -7.49 5.99
N CYS A 60 7.91 -7.57 4.80
CA CYS A 60 7.88 -8.79 4.01
C CYS A 60 8.74 -9.88 4.66
N LYS A 61 8.24 -11.12 4.63
CA LYS A 61 9.05 -12.30 4.96
C LYS A 61 9.80 -12.72 3.70
N CYS A 62 10.93 -12.07 3.45
CA CYS A 62 11.62 -12.18 2.17
C CYS A 62 12.14 -13.61 1.88
N GLU A 63 12.03 -13.97 0.60
CA GLU A 63 12.48 -15.18 -0.06
C GLU A 63 13.50 -14.79 -1.16
N HIS A 64 13.88 -15.72 -2.03
CA HIS A 64 14.73 -15.44 -3.21
C HIS A 64 16.07 -14.74 -2.88
N ASN A 65 16.62 -15.01 -1.69
CA ASN A 65 17.85 -14.40 -1.16
C ASN A 65 17.81 -12.86 -1.09
N THR A 66 16.62 -12.28 -0.93
CA THR A 66 16.42 -10.84 -0.79
C THR A 66 16.26 -10.43 0.68
N ALA A 67 16.48 -9.15 0.95
CA ALA A 67 16.38 -8.53 2.26
C ALA A 67 15.75 -7.14 2.17
N GLY A 68 15.65 -6.47 3.31
CA GLY A 68 14.95 -5.19 3.45
C GLY A 68 13.44 -5.35 3.71
N PRO A 69 12.75 -4.28 4.14
CA PRO A 69 11.33 -4.33 4.51
C PRO A 69 10.40 -4.70 3.35
N ASP A 70 10.81 -4.38 2.11
CA ASP A 70 10.07 -4.60 0.87
C ASP A 70 10.74 -5.67 -0.03
N CYS A 71 11.75 -6.39 0.46
CA CYS A 71 12.58 -7.29 -0.35
C CYS A 71 13.28 -6.56 -1.52
N ASN A 72 13.86 -5.40 -1.21
CA ASN A 72 14.37 -4.42 -2.18
C ASN A 72 15.90 -4.40 -2.31
N GLU A 73 16.57 -5.38 -1.71
CA GLU A 73 18.02 -5.55 -1.76
C GLU A 73 18.34 -7.05 -1.66
N CYS A 74 19.56 -7.43 -2.04
CA CYS A 74 20.04 -8.80 -1.85
C CYS A 74 20.57 -8.97 -0.43
N LEU A 75 20.50 -10.20 0.09
CA LEU A 75 21.22 -10.57 1.30
C LEU A 75 22.74 -10.37 1.09
N PRO A 76 23.49 -10.12 2.18
CA PRO A 76 24.94 -10.17 2.12
C PRO A 76 25.43 -11.47 1.47
N PHE A 77 26.48 -11.37 0.64
CA PHE A 77 27.05 -12.47 -0.16
C PHE A 77 26.20 -13.00 -1.32
N TYR A 78 25.02 -12.44 -1.61
CA TYR A 78 24.20 -12.80 -2.77
C TYR A 78 24.22 -11.70 -3.86
N ASN A 79 25.41 -11.20 -4.22
CA ASN A 79 25.56 -10.05 -5.13
C ASN A 79 26.23 -10.40 -6.48
N ASP A 80 26.25 -11.67 -6.88
CA ASP A 80 26.78 -12.13 -8.18
C ASP A 80 25.91 -11.65 -9.37
N ALA A 81 24.73 -11.14 -9.09
CA ALA A 81 23.90 -10.42 -10.04
C ALA A 81 23.21 -9.21 -9.36
N PRO A 82 22.93 -8.13 -10.11
CA PRO A 82 22.19 -6.99 -9.57
C PRO A 82 20.76 -7.41 -9.20
N TRP A 83 20.27 -6.91 -8.07
CA TRP A 83 18.89 -7.10 -7.63
C TRP A 83 17.88 -6.68 -8.71
N LYS A 84 16.81 -7.45 -8.86
CA LYS A 84 15.65 -7.12 -9.71
C LYS A 84 14.38 -7.64 -9.08
N ARG A 85 13.29 -6.89 -9.24
CA ARG A 85 11.92 -7.33 -8.90
C ARG A 85 11.56 -8.61 -9.67
N ALA A 86 10.99 -9.60 -8.99
CA ALA A 86 10.44 -10.80 -9.62
C ALA A 86 9.33 -10.49 -10.63
N THR A 87 9.28 -11.27 -11.70
CA THR A 87 8.25 -11.23 -12.74
C THR A 87 7.42 -12.51 -12.72
N ALA A 88 6.38 -12.58 -13.56
CA ALA A 88 5.60 -13.80 -13.72
C ALA A 88 6.39 -14.98 -14.32
N ARG A 89 7.56 -14.72 -14.92
CA ARG A 89 8.37 -15.74 -15.63
C ARG A 89 9.67 -16.08 -14.92
N ASP A 90 10.18 -15.17 -14.10
CA ASP A 90 11.49 -15.27 -13.49
C ASP A 90 11.43 -14.64 -12.10
N ALA A 91 11.88 -15.40 -11.10
CA ALA A 91 11.93 -14.98 -9.70
C ALA A 91 12.98 -13.89 -9.46
N HIS A 92 13.99 -13.80 -10.34
CA HIS A 92 15.14 -12.92 -10.19
C HIS A 92 15.77 -13.01 -8.79
N GLU A 93 16.01 -14.23 -8.33
CA GLU A 93 16.67 -14.47 -7.07
C GLU A 93 18.10 -13.96 -7.08
N CYS A 94 18.52 -13.42 -5.93
CA CYS A 94 19.89 -12.98 -5.73
C CYS A 94 20.82 -14.22 -5.69
N LYS A 95 22.00 -14.10 -6.30
CA LYS A 95 22.93 -15.21 -6.54
C LYS A 95 24.21 -15.07 -5.74
N ARG A 96 24.72 -16.19 -5.22
CA ARG A 96 26.00 -16.30 -4.53
C ARG A 96 27.09 -16.65 -5.55
N GLU A 97 28.28 -16.08 -5.38
CA GLU A 97 29.50 -16.46 -6.11
C GLU A 97 29.90 -17.93 -5.85
#